data_AF-A0A5Z2DT18-F1
#
_entry.id   AF-A0A5Z2DT18-F1
#
_cell.length_a   1.000
_cell.length_b   1.000
_cell.length_c   1.000
_cell.angle_alpha   90.00
_cell.angle_beta   90.00
_cell.angle_gamma   90.00
#
_symmetry.space_group_name_H-M   'P 1'
#
loop_
_entity.id
_entity.type
_entity.pdbx_description
1 polymer ?
#
loop_
_entity_poly.entity_id
_entity_poly.type
_entity_poly.pdbx_seq_one_letter_code
_entity_poly.pdbx_strand_id
1 'polypeptide(L)'
;VIALNLDDTDDDSIPECYESNDGPQPFDTTRSFIHEVVHALTHLQDKEDSNPRGPVVEYTNIILKEMGHAAPPRIAYEFSN
;
A
#
# COMPACT_ATOMS: atom_id res chain seq x y z
N VAL A 1 4.28 -14.85 9.19
CA VAL A 1 4.00 -15.51 7.88
C VAL A 1 3.68 -14.39 6.91
N ILE A 2 4.20 -14.44 5.68
CA ILE A 2 3.84 -13.47 4.63
C ILE A 2 2.74 -14.13 3.81
N ALA A 3 1.57 -13.48 3.69
CA ALA A 3 0.44 -13.99 2.92
C ALA A 3 0.23 -13.11 1.69
N LEU A 4 0.23 -13.72 0.50
CA LEU A 4 0.10 -13.04 -0.79
C LEU A 4 -0.88 -13.83 -1.66
N ASN A 5 -1.66 -13.13 -2.48
CA ASN A 5 -2.56 -13.70 -3.48
C ASN A 5 -2.44 -12.92 -4.80
N LEU A 6 -3.24 -13.28 -5.81
CA LEU A 6 -3.29 -12.58 -7.09
C LEU A 6 -4.70 -12.02 -7.37
N ASP A 7 -5.49 -11.83 -6.30
CA ASP A 7 -6.89 -11.40 -6.39
C ASP A 7 -6.96 -9.96 -6.95
N ASP A 8 -5.90 -9.16 -6.79
CA ASP A 8 -5.71 -7.84 -7.42
C ASP A 8 -5.85 -7.85 -8.97
N THR A 9 -5.75 -9.02 -9.60
CA THR A 9 -5.90 -9.22 -11.04
C THR A 9 -7.15 -10.02 -11.42
N ASP A 10 -7.96 -10.39 -10.43
CA ASP A 10 -9.20 -11.14 -10.63
C ASP A 10 -10.37 -10.18 -10.87
N ASP A 11 -10.94 -10.25 -12.08
CA ASP A 11 -12.08 -9.43 -12.52
C ASP A 11 -13.35 -9.69 -11.69
N ASP A 12 -13.46 -10.84 -11.03
CA ASP A 12 -14.60 -11.18 -10.17
C ASP A 12 -14.47 -10.59 -8.75
N SER A 13 -13.31 -10.02 -8.40
CA SER A 13 -13.05 -9.41 -7.10
C SER A 13 -13.42 -7.92 -7.07
N ILE A 14 -13.88 -7.43 -5.90
CA ILE A 14 -14.08 -5.99 -5.71
C ILE A 14 -12.72 -5.37 -5.39
N PRO A 15 -12.23 -4.38 -6.15
CA PRO A 15 -10.91 -3.80 -5.90
C PRO A 15 -10.86 -3.13 -4.54
N GLU A 16 -9.87 -3.51 -3.74
CA GLU A 16 -9.51 -2.74 -2.56
C GLU A 16 -8.82 -1.45 -3.00
N CYS A 17 -9.16 -0.33 -2.37
CA CYS A 17 -8.63 0.98 -2.72
C CYS A 17 -7.82 1.61 -1.59
N TYR A 18 -6.91 2.52 -1.94
CA TYR A 18 -6.19 3.38 -1.02
C TYR A 18 -6.43 4.86 -1.33
N GLU A 19 -6.29 5.70 -0.31
CA GLU A 19 -6.43 7.15 -0.43
C GLU A 19 -5.18 7.77 -1.09
N SER A 20 -5.38 8.57 -2.14
CA SER A 20 -4.33 9.34 -2.80
C SER A 20 -4.82 10.77 -3.09
N ASN A 21 -3.89 11.68 -3.41
CA ASN A 21 -4.25 13.06 -3.81
C ASN A 21 -5.04 13.12 -5.13
N ASP A 22 -5.01 12.06 -5.94
CA ASP A 22 -5.74 11.95 -7.21
C ASP A 22 -7.08 11.21 -7.03
N GLY A 23 -7.53 11.04 -5.78
CA GLY A 23 -8.71 10.25 -5.40
C GLY A 23 -8.37 8.80 -5.05
N PRO A 24 -9.39 7.97 -4.76
CA PRO A 24 -9.20 6.55 -4.45
C PRO A 24 -8.52 5.82 -5.62
N GLN A 25 -7.53 5.00 -5.30
CA GLN A 25 -6.78 4.21 -6.28
C GLN A 25 -6.86 2.74 -5.91
N PRO A 26 -7.03 1.82 -6.86
CA PRO A 26 -6.98 0.39 -6.57
C PRO A 26 -5.57 -0.01 -6.11
N PHE A 27 -5.49 -0.99 -5.21
CA PHE A 27 -4.26 -1.73 -5.00
C PHE A 27 -3.91 -2.53 -6.25
N ASP A 28 -2.63 -2.62 -6.55
CA ASP A 28 -2.10 -3.54 -7.54
C ASP A 28 -1.13 -4.51 -6.89
N THR A 29 -0.87 -5.62 -7.57
CA THR A 29 -0.02 -6.70 -7.04
C THR A 29 1.36 -6.18 -6.61
N THR A 30 1.92 -5.22 -7.34
CA THR A 30 3.23 -4.63 -7.01
C THR A 30 3.18 -3.94 -5.66
N ARG A 31 2.21 -3.05 -5.43
CA ARG A 31 2.05 -2.35 -4.16
C ARG A 31 1.73 -3.32 -3.03
N SER A 32 0.78 -4.23 -3.23
CA SER A 32 0.37 -5.24 -2.23
C SER A 32 1.57 -6.08 -1.77
N PHE A 33 2.40 -6.54 -2.71
CA PHE A 33 3.54 -7.39 -2.39
C PHE A 33 4.64 -6.61 -1.67
N ILE A 34 4.96 -5.40 -2.13
CA ILE A 34 5.99 -4.57 -1.50
C ILE A 34 5.58 -4.21 -0.07
N HIS A 35 4.30 -3.92 0.18
CA HIS A 35 3.79 -3.61 1.51
C HIS A 35 4.05 -4.73 2.51
N GLU A 36 3.66 -5.97 2.16
CA GLU A 36 3.89 -7.15 2.99
C GLU A 36 5.37 -7.50 3.16
N VAL A 37 6.17 -7.30 2.11
CA VAL A 37 7.63 -7.50 2.18
C VAL A 37 8.27 -6.48 3.13
N VAL A 38 7.85 -5.20 3.10
CA VAL A 38 8.34 -4.17 4.02
C VAL A 38 7.99 -4.53 5.46
N HIS A 39 6.78 -5.01 5.75
CA HIS A 39 6.45 -5.54 7.08
C HIS A 39 7.43 -6.63 7.52
N ALA A 40 7.67 -7.63 6.66
CA ALA A 40 8.51 -8.76 7.00
C ALA A 40 9.98 -8.38 7.23
N LEU A 41 10.51 -7.42 6.46
CA LEU A 41 11.90 -6.98 6.54
C LEU A 41 12.17 -6.01 7.69
N THR A 42 11.21 -5.16 8.04
CA THR A 42 11.39 -4.10 9.04
C THR A 42 10.85 -4.45 10.42
N HIS A 43 9.94 -5.44 10.50
CA HIS A 43 9.18 -5.77 11.70
C HIS A 43 8.34 -4.60 12.26
N LEU A 44 8.04 -3.59 11.43
CA LEU A 44 7.20 -2.46 11.79
C LEU A 44 5.73 -2.75 11.50
N GLN A 45 4.84 -2.06 12.22
CA GLN A 45 3.40 -2.06 11.99
C GLN A 45 2.99 -0.80 11.21
N ASP A 46 1.80 -0.81 10.61
CA ASP A 46 1.25 0.38 9.94
C ASP A 46 0.85 1.47 10.93
N LYS A 47 0.36 1.08 12.11
CA LYS A 47 -0.13 2.05 13.08
C LYS A 47 1.04 2.84 13.69
N GLU A 48 0.99 4.15 13.51
CA GLU A 48 1.93 5.09 14.12
C GLU A 48 1.14 6.26 14.71
N ASP A 49 1.36 6.55 16.00
CA ASP A 49 0.69 7.65 16.66
C ASP A 49 1.09 8.99 16.00
N SER A 50 0.11 9.80 15.63
CA SER A 50 0.29 11.10 14.95
C SER A 50 0.77 11.06 13.50
N ASN A 51 0.87 9.88 12.86
CA ASN A 51 1.12 9.76 11.42
C ASN A 51 -0.06 9.08 10.72
N PRO A 52 -0.72 9.72 9.74
CA PRO A 52 -1.86 9.12 9.05
C PRO A 52 -1.50 7.95 8.13
N ARG A 53 -0.23 7.78 7.75
CA ARG A 53 0.26 6.71 6.86
C ARG A 53 0.91 5.56 7.62
N GLY A 54 1.76 5.92 8.58
CA GLY A 54 2.68 4.98 9.21
C GLY A 54 3.89 4.60 8.37
N PRO A 55 4.87 3.93 8.99
CA PRO A 55 6.20 3.74 8.41
C PRO A 55 6.19 2.80 7.19
N VAL A 56 5.39 1.73 7.21
CA VAL A 56 5.35 0.74 6.13
C VAL A 56 4.78 1.36 4.85
N VAL A 57 3.74 2.18 4.97
CA VAL A 57 3.15 2.91 3.84
C VAL A 57 4.17 3.89 3.24
N GLU A 58 4.92 4.62 4.07
CA GLU A 58 5.93 5.56 3.59
C GLU A 58 7.08 4.86 2.86
N TYR A 59 7.62 3.77 3.43
CA TYR A 59 8.61 2.95 2.73
C TYR A 59 8.09 2.41 1.40
N THR A 60 6.86 1.88 1.40
CA THR A 60 6.22 1.37 0.17
C THR A 60 6.13 2.46 -0.90
N ASN A 61 5.71 3.67 -0.53
CA ASN A 61 5.61 4.79 -1.47
C ASN A 61 6.98 5.17 -2.07
N ILE A 62 8.03 5.22 -1.24
CA ILE A 62 9.39 5.55 -1.70
C ILE A 62 9.89 4.46 -2.66
N ILE A 63 9.83 3.19 -2.25
CA ILE A 63 10.28 2.04 -3.05
C ILE A 63 9.57 2.01 -4.40
N LEU A 64 8.25 2.17 -4.42
CA LEU A 64 7.49 2.18 -5.67
C LEU A 64 7.91 3.35 -6.58
N LYS A 65 8.18 4.53 -6.04
CA LYS A 65 8.68 5.65 -6.85
C LYS A 65 10.09 5.41 -7.38
N GLU A 66 10.96 4.81 -6.58
CA GLU A 66 12.32 4.41 -7.01
C GLU A 66 12.28 3.31 -8.09
N MET A 67 11.27 2.44 -8.09
CA MET A 67 11.03 1.45 -9.14
C MET A 67 10.43 2.06 -10.43
N GLY A 68 10.10 3.36 -10.45
CA GLY A 68 9.43 4.00 -11.59
C GLY A 68 7.93 3.71 -11.68
N HIS A 69 7.31 3.28 -10.58
CA HIS A 69 5.88 2.95 -10.54
C HIS A 69 5.01 4.20 -10.70
N ALA A 70 4.09 4.17 -11.67
CA ALA A 70 3.28 5.32 -12.04
C ALA A 70 2.25 5.71 -10.97
N ALA A 71 1.70 4.73 -10.24
CA ALA A 71 0.61 4.96 -9.29
C ALA A 71 0.94 6.06 -8.27
N PRO A 72 -0.02 6.92 -7.90
CA PRO A 72 0.24 8.02 -6.97
C PRO A 72 0.50 7.46 -5.56
N PRO A 73 1.27 8.16 -4.70
CA PRO A 73 1.53 7.72 -3.33
C PRO A 73 0.26 7.59 -2.50
N ARG A 74 0.23 6.62 -1.59
CA ARG A 74 -0.83 6.46 -0.58
C ARG A 74 -0.66 7.51 0.53
N ILE A 75 -1.66 8.36 0.73
CA ILE A 75 -1.55 9.52 1.64
C ILE A 75 -2.04 9.26 3.05
N ALA A 76 -2.85 8.21 3.24
CA ALA A 76 -3.34 7.73 4.53
C ALA A 76 -3.49 6.20 4.52
N TYR A 77 -3.34 5.58 5.68
CA TYR A 77 -3.58 4.14 5.86
C TYR A 77 -5.08 3.85 5.82
N GLU A 78 -5.86 4.53 6.66
CA GLU A 78 -7.32 4.44 6.61
C GLU A 78 -7.88 5.60 5.79
N PHE A 79 -9.01 5.39 5.10
CA PHE A 79 -9.74 6.49 4.47
C PHE A 79 -10.24 7.45 5.54
N SER A 80 -10.00 8.74 5.33
CA SER A 80 -10.58 9.79 6.16
C SER A 80 -12.10 9.84 5.92
N ASN A 81 -12.90 9.50 6.95
CA ASN A 81 -14.37 9.66 6.92
C ASN A 81 -14.80 11.12 6.93
#